data_AF-A0A7S3ALU9-F1
#
_entry.id   AF-A0A7S3ALU9-F1
#
_cell.length_a   1.000
_cell.length_b   1.000
_cell.length_c   1.000
_cell.angle_alpha   90.00
_cell.angle_beta   90.00
_cell.angle_gamma   90.00
#
_symmetry.space_group_name_H-M   'P 1'
#
loop_
_entity.id
_entity.type
_entity.pdbx_description
1 polymer ?
#
loop_
_entity_poly.entity_id
_entity_poly.type
_entity_poly.pdbx_seq_one_letter_code
_entity_poly.pdbx_strand_id
1 'polypeptide(L)'
;MSLSPAPAAFALDHFRVDWLGWARDGLFTEFVPQLYTPSSATFGQELREAMSAMPPNSTNLIAGVRVDGSGDPTAWTEVSRMLDLAAASDVGVAVWYADGILNLYPHEFQERWGTAAPSTV
;
A
#
# COMPACT_ATOMS: atom_id res chain seq x y z
N MET A 1 7.02 -10.72 11.72
CA MET A 1 6.60 -9.42 12.29
C MET A 1 6.50 -8.43 11.14
N SER A 2 5.40 -7.69 11.03
CA SER A 2 5.15 -6.71 9.96
C SER A 2 5.37 -5.28 10.46
N LEU A 3 5.81 -4.39 9.58
CA LEU A 3 6.00 -2.96 9.86
C LEU A 3 5.33 -2.13 8.76
N SER A 4 4.59 -1.08 9.14
CA SER A 4 3.99 -0.13 8.19
C SER A 4 4.66 1.24 8.30
N PRO A 5 5.86 1.45 7.71
CA PRO A 5 6.59 2.71 7.86
C PRO A 5 6.05 3.80 6.92
N ALA A 6 6.44 5.05 7.16
CA ALA A 6 6.30 6.10 6.14
C ALA A 6 7.29 5.87 4.97
N PRO A 7 7.14 6.57 3.82
CA PRO A 7 8.11 6.49 2.72
C PRO A 7 9.56 6.68 3.21
N ALA A 8 10.49 5.92 2.66
CA ALA A 8 11.84 5.73 3.22
C ALA A 8 12.58 7.04 3.52
N ALA A 9 12.62 7.96 2.55
CA ALA A 9 13.28 9.26 2.73
C ALA A 9 12.62 10.06 3.88
N PHE A 10 11.29 10.14 3.87
CA PHE A 10 10.54 10.87 4.91
C PHE A 10 10.75 10.27 6.30
N ALA A 11 10.68 8.95 6.43
CA ALA A 11 10.90 8.23 7.68
C ALA A 11 12.30 8.50 8.27
N LEU A 12 13.32 8.48 7.41
CA LEU A 12 14.70 8.74 7.80
C LEU A 12 14.92 10.21 8.18
N ASP A 13 14.43 11.14 7.38
CA ASP A 13 14.70 12.56 7.54
C ASP A 13 13.97 13.17 8.74
N HIS A 14 12.71 12.77 8.96
CA HIS A 14 11.85 13.37 9.99
C HIS A 14 11.85 12.61 11.31
N PHE A 15 12.03 11.29 11.28
CA PHE A 15 11.90 10.44 12.47
C PHE A 15 13.14 9.61 12.78
N ARG A 16 14.19 9.71 11.96
CA ARG A 16 15.41 8.89 12.09
C ARG A 16 15.12 7.39 12.04
N VAL A 17 14.08 7.01 11.29
CA VAL A 17 13.67 5.62 11.09
C VAL A 17 14.28 5.10 9.79
N ASP A 18 15.37 4.33 9.90
CA ASP A 18 15.99 3.61 8.78
C ASP A 18 15.39 2.20 8.65
N TRP A 19 14.12 2.13 8.22
CA TRP A 19 13.47 0.84 8.05
C TRP A 19 14.06 0.01 6.89
N LEU A 20 14.76 0.63 5.95
CA LEU A 20 15.52 -0.08 4.91
C LEU A 20 16.75 -0.77 5.51
N GLY A 21 17.41 -0.15 6.49
CA GLY A 21 18.42 -0.80 7.33
C GLY A 21 17.86 -2.02 8.03
N TRP A 22 16.70 -1.87 8.66
CA TRP A 22 16.02 -2.99 9.32
C TRP A 22 15.61 -4.11 8.36
N ALA A 23 15.28 -3.77 7.11
CA ALA A 23 15.02 -4.74 6.04
C ALA A 23 16.29 -5.51 5.65
N ARG A 24 17.44 -4.83 5.53
CA ARG A 24 18.74 -5.45 5.26
C ARG A 24 19.17 -6.39 6.39
N ASP A 25 18.91 -5.99 7.63
CA ASP A 25 19.25 -6.77 8.83
C ASP A 25 18.25 -7.88 9.16
N GLY A 26 17.15 -7.99 8.38
CA GLY A 26 16.14 -9.03 8.55
C GLY A 26 15.31 -8.91 9.84
N LEU A 27 15.19 -7.71 10.42
CA LEU A 27 14.47 -7.50 11.68
C LEU A 27 12.94 -7.64 11.53
N PHE A 28 12.43 -7.41 10.32
CA PHE A 28 11.03 -7.59 9.97
C PHE A 28 10.90 -8.51 8.75
N THR A 29 9.79 -9.23 8.72
CA THR A 29 9.49 -10.20 7.65
C THR A 29 8.58 -9.63 6.59
N GLU A 30 8.00 -8.45 6.80
CA GLU A 30 7.06 -7.79 5.91
C GLU A 30 7.11 -6.27 6.14
N PHE A 31 7.07 -5.51 5.05
CA PHE A 31 7.06 -4.05 5.05
C PHE A 31 5.89 -3.52 4.24
N VAL A 32 5.09 -2.66 4.87
CA VAL A 32 3.89 -2.06 4.30
C VAL A 32 4.03 -0.53 4.25
N PRO A 33 4.92 0.04 3.41
CA PRO A 33 5.10 1.48 3.38
C PRO A 33 3.79 2.21 3.06
N GLN A 34 3.54 3.28 3.82
CA GLN A 34 2.36 4.13 3.74
C GLN A 34 2.49 5.10 2.55
N LEU A 35 2.25 4.62 1.33
CA LEU A 35 2.31 5.40 0.08
C LEU A 35 1.04 6.27 -0.09
N TYR A 36 0.72 7.04 0.96
CA TYR A 36 -0.55 7.71 1.15
C TYR A 36 -0.62 9.02 0.38
N THR A 37 -0.89 8.91 -0.91
CA THR A 37 -1.07 10.03 -1.83
C THR A 37 -2.41 9.92 -2.55
N PRO A 38 -3.05 11.04 -2.91
CA PRO A 38 -4.27 11.02 -3.71
C PRO A 38 -4.01 10.79 -5.22
N SER A 39 -2.75 10.67 -5.66
CA SER A 39 -2.38 10.57 -7.09
C SER A 39 -1.69 9.24 -7.42
N SER A 40 -2.23 8.50 -8.38
CA SER A 40 -1.66 7.23 -8.83
C SER A 40 -0.28 7.41 -9.47
N ALA A 41 0.00 8.58 -10.04
CA ALA A 41 1.31 8.91 -10.59
C ALA A 41 2.38 9.04 -9.48
N THR A 42 2.03 9.73 -8.39
CA THR A 42 2.93 9.86 -7.21
C THR A 42 3.11 8.50 -6.55
N PHE A 43 2.02 7.75 -6.38
CA PHE A 43 2.06 6.39 -5.83
C PHE A 43 2.99 5.49 -6.65
N GLY A 44 2.89 5.51 -7.98
CA GLY A 44 3.75 4.71 -8.86
C GLY A 44 5.22 5.14 -8.84
N GLN A 45 5.53 6.39 -8.49
CA GLN A 45 6.90 6.81 -8.23
C GLN A 45 7.41 6.23 -6.91
N GLU A 46 6.67 6.45 -5.82
CA GLU A 46 7.09 6.01 -4.48
C GLU A 46 7.18 4.48 -4.38
N LEU A 47 6.29 3.74 -5.06
CA LEU A 47 6.33 2.28 -5.13
C LEU A 47 7.62 1.81 -5.80
N ARG A 48 8.00 2.40 -6.94
CA ARG A 48 9.25 2.05 -7.63
C ARG A 48 10.47 2.37 -6.78
N GLU A 49 10.46 3.51 -6.09
CA GLU A 49 11.53 3.89 -5.17
C GLU A 49 11.66 2.88 -4.03
N ALA A 50 10.56 2.52 -3.38
CA ALA A 50 10.53 1.50 -2.33
C ALA A 50 11.05 0.15 -2.83
N MET A 51 10.56 -0.33 -3.97
CA MET A 51 11.02 -1.59 -4.58
C MET A 51 12.51 -1.56 -4.91
N SER A 52 13.02 -0.46 -5.46
CA SER A 52 14.44 -0.32 -5.81
C SER A 52 15.37 -0.30 -4.59
N ALA A 53 14.84 0.12 -3.44
CA ALA A 53 15.60 0.23 -2.20
C ALA A 53 15.56 -1.05 -1.35
N MET A 54 14.61 -1.95 -1.62
CA MET A 54 14.49 -3.22 -0.90
C MET A 54 15.70 -4.12 -1.16
N PRO A 55 16.25 -4.80 -0.13
CA PRO A 55 17.29 -5.78 -0.34
C PRO A 55 16.77 -6.92 -1.23
N PRO A 56 17.61 -7.52 -2.10
CA PRO A 56 17.19 -8.58 -3.03
C PRO A 56 16.65 -9.85 -2.33
N ASN A 57 16.95 -10.03 -1.04
CA ASN A 57 16.47 -11.13 -0.22
C ASN A 57 15.24 -10.77 0.63
N SER A 58 14.72 -9.55 0.51
CA SER A 58 13.57 -9.08 1.27
C SER A 58 12.30 -9.34 0.46
N THR A 59 11.54 -10.34 0.86
CA THR A 59 10.53 -10.95 -0.04
C THR A 59 9.15 -10.34 0.07
N ASN A 60 8.88 -9.49 1.06
CA ASN A 60 7.49 -9.13 1.40
C ASN A 60 7.34 -7.61 1.52
N LEU A 61 7.35 -6.93 0.38
CA LEU A 61 6.87 -5.56 0.26
C LEU A 61 5.36 -5.58 -0.07
N ILE A 62 4.58 -4.77 0.62
CA ILE A 62 3.14 -4.57 0.38
C ILE A 62 2.90 -3.06 0.25
N ALA A 63 2.20 -2.61 -0.79
CA ALA A 63 1.93 -1.20 -0.98
C ALA A 63 0.75 -0.75 -0.08
N GLY A 64 0.99 0.23 0.81
CA GLY A 64 -0.07 0.90 1.55
C GLY A 64 -0.78 1.92 0.66
N VAL A 65 -2.08 1.72 0.40
CA VAL A 65 -2.90 2.60 -0.46
C VAL A 65 -3.89 3.38 0.40
N ARG A 66 -3.89 4.71 0.28
CA ARG A 66 -4.85 5.59 0.95
C ARG A 66 -6.13 5.74 0.12
N VAL A 67 -7.27 5.44 0.72
CA VAL A 67 -8.63 5.69 0.18
C VAL A 67 -9.26 6.89 0.88
N ASP A 68 -9.20 6.95 2.20
CA ASP A 68 -9.75 8.01 3.05
C ASP A 68 -8.68 8.49 4.06
N GLY A 69 -9.07 9.31 5.04
CA GLY A 69 -8.17 9.85 6.08
C GLY A 69 -8.25 11.37 6.18
N SER A 70 -7.15 12.03 6.56
CA SER A 70 -7.11 13.49 6.60
C SER A 70 -7.25 14.11 5.21
N GLY A 71 -8.05 15.17 5.07
CA GLY A 71 -8.37 15.81 3.79
C GLY A 71 -9.41 15.03 2.97
N ASP A 72 -9.58 15.41 1.71
CA ASP A 72 -10.56 14.78 0.82
C ASP A 72 -10.18 13.32 0.51
N PRO A 73 -11.16 12.40 0.40
CA PRO A 73 -10.88 11.03 -0.01
C PRO A 73 -10.18 10.95 -1.38
N THR A 74 -9.35 9.94 -1.57
CA THR A 74 -8.74 9.64 -2.87
C THR A 74 -9.84 9.16 -3.81
N ALA A 75 -9.99 9.81 -4.96
CA ALA A 75 -11.00 9.41 -5.95
C ALA A 75 -10.82 7.94 -6.38
N TRP A 76 -11.92 7.20 -6.53
CA TRP A 76 -11.86 5.79 -6.93
C TRP A 76 -11.04 5.53 -8.20
N THR A 77 -11.10 6.43 -9.20
CA THR A 77 -10.31 6.31 -10.43
C THR A 77 -8.80 6.30 -10.15
N GLU A 78 -8.33 7.04 -9.15
CA GLU A 78 -6.94 7.04 -8.71
C GLU A 78 -6.62 5.81 -7.86
N VAL A 79 -7.52 5.44 -6.93
CA VAL A 79 -7.38 4.19 -6.14
C VAL A 79 -7.24 2.98 -7.05
N SER A 80 -8.17 2.79 -8.00
CA SER A 80 -8.17 1.67 -8.93
C SER A 80 -6.86 1.58 -9.73
N ARG A 81 -6.33 2.72 -10.20
CA ARG A 81 -5.02 2.79 -10.86
C ARG A 81 -3.87 2.41 -9.94
N MET A 82 -3.88 2.83 -8.67
CA MET A 82 -2.86 2.42 -7.68
C MET A 82 -2.89 0.90 -7.45
N LEU A 83 -4.09 0.33 -7.36
CA LEU A 83 -4.26 -1.12 -7.22
C LEU A 83 -3.76 -1.87 -8.46
N ASP A 84 -4.00 -1.34 -9.66
CA ASP A 84 -3.46 -1.90 -10.92
C ASP A 84 -1.94 -1.81 -10.98
N LEU A 85 -1.35 -0.68 -10.54
CA LEU A 85 0.10 -0.48 -10.48
C LEU A 85 0.78 -1.45 -9.51
N ALA A 86 0.19 -1.68 -8.34
CA ALA A 86 0.70 -2.65 -7.37
C ALA A 86 0.64 -4.08 -7.93
N ALA A 87 -0.49 -4.47 -8.54
CA ALA A 87 -0.64 -5.77 -9.19
C ALA A 87 0.36 -5.96 -10.34
N ALA A 88 0.55 -4.95 -11.19
CA ALA A 88 1.54 -4.98 -12.29
C ALA A 88 2.99 -5.06 -11.80
N SER A 89 3.23 -4.67 -10.55
CA SER A 89 4.55 -4.72 -9.89
C SER A 89 4.77 -6.00 -9.07
N ASP A 90 3.81 -6.94 -9.09
CA ASP A 90 3.81 -8.17 -8.28
C ASP A 90 3.94 -7.88 -6.77
N VAL A 91 3.30 -6.80 -6.32
CA VAL A 91 3.30 -6.34 -4.91
C VAL A 91 1.88 -6.40 -4.36
N GLY A 92 1.74 -6.97 -3.16
CA GLY A 92 0.47 -6.99 -2.44
C GLY A 92 0.00 -5.57 -2.07
N VAL A 93 -1.26 -5.41 -1.67
CA VAL A 93 -1.82 -4.11 -1.25
C VAL A 93 -2.43 -4.18 0.13
N ALA A 94 -2.22 -3.12 0.92
CA ALA A 94 -2.93 -2.86 2.16
C ALA A 94 -3.72 -1.56 1.99
N VAL A 95 -5.05 -1.68 1.88
CA VAL A 95 -5.95 -0.56 1.68
C VAL A 95 -6.27 0.09 3.04
N TRP A 96 -6.08 1.39 3.12
CA TRP A 96 -6.28 2.18 4.33
C TRP A 96 -7.22 3.37 4.08
N TYR A 97 -8.20 3.63 4.94
CA TYR A 97 -8.75 2.87 6.06
C TYR A 97 -9.89 1.95 5.59
N ALA A 98 -10.36 1.06 6.48
CA ALA A 98 -11.46 0.15 6.20
C ALA A 98 -12.79 0.86 5.90
N ASP A 99 -12.98 2.10 6.36
CA ASP A 99 -14.17 2.90 6.05
C ASP A 99 -14.29 3.21 4.54
N GLY A 100 -13.15 3.45 3.87
CA GLY A 100 -13.04 3.50 2.42
C GLY A 100 -13.60 2.27 1.70
N ILE A 101 -13.45 1.08 2.29
CA ILE A 101 -13.97 -0.18 1.75
C ILE A 101 -15.44 -0.36 2.08
N LEU A 102 -15.83 -0.12 3.34
CA LEU A 102 -17.15 -0.47 3.83
C LEU A 102 -18.23 0.56 3.47
N ASN A 103 -17.85 1.84 3.35
CA ASN A 103 -18.80 2.95 3.30
C ASN A 103 -18.58 3.87 2.10
N LEU A 104 -17.34 4.09 1.65
CA LEU A 104 -17.07 5.02 0.55
C LEU A 104 -17.17 4.36 -0.83
N TYR A 105 -16.48 3.23 -1.05
CA TYR A 105 -16.46 2.50 -2.33
C TYR A 105 -16.83 1.01 -2.18
N PRO A 106 -17.92 0.66 -1.48
CA PRO A 106 -18.25 -0.74 -1.21
C PRO A 106 -18.54 -1.54 -2.48
N HIS A 107 -19.21 -0.92 -3.46
CA HIS A 107 -19.55 -1.58 -4.72
C HIS A 107 -18.31 -1.85 -5.56
N GLU A 108 -17.39 -0.89 -5.62
CA GLU A 108 -16.21 -0.99 -6.46
C GLU A 108 -15.18 -1.98 -5.89
N PHE A 109 -15.00 -2.01 -4.57
CA PHE A 109 -14.19 -3.05 -3.92
C PHE A 109 -14.84 -4.44 -4.03
N GLN A 110 -16.16 -4.54 -3.93
CA GLN A 110 -16.87 -5.80 -4.16
C GLN A 110 -16.72 -6.28 -5.61
N GLU A 111 -16.82 -5.39 -6.59
CA GLU A 111 -16.60 -5.76 -8.00
C GLU A 111 -15.17 -6.25 -8.25
N ARG A 112 -14.18 -5.63 -7.60
CA ARG A 112 -12.76 -5.96 -7.81
C ARG A 112 -12.32 -7.27 -7.14
N TRP A 113 -12.73 -7.51 -5.90
CA TRP A 113 -12.24 -8.64 -5.09
C TRP A 113 -13.34 -9.44 -4.39
N GLY A 114 -14.59 -9.00 -4.45
CA GLY A 114 -15.70 -9.75 -3.88
C GLY A 114 -15.86 -11.07 -4.62
N THR A 115 -15.85 -12.17 -3.89
CA THR A 115 -16.47 -13.40 -4.37
C THR A 115 -17.96 -13.31 -4.12
N ALA A 116 -18.78 -13.82 -5.05
CA ALA A 116 -20.18 -14.08 -4.74
C ALA A 116 -20.21 -14.95 -3.48
N ALA A 117 -21.06 -14.62 -2.50
CA ALA A 117 -21.25 -15.48 -1.34
C ALA A 117 -21.51 -16.92 -1.84
N PRO A 118 -20.84 -17.95 -1.28
CA PRO A 118 -21.08 -19.31 -1.70
C PRO A 118 -22.58 -19.58 -1.59
N SER A 119 -23.20 -19.97 -2.71
CA SER A 119 -24.62 -20.31 -2.74
C SER A 119 -24.89 -21.32 -1.63
N THR A 120 -25.70 -20.95 -0.65
CA THR A 120 -26.20 -21.89 0.35
C THR A 120 -27.02 -22.95 -0.37
N VAL A 121 -26.44 -24.15 -0.50
CA VAL A 121 -27.15 -25.38 -0.88
C VAL A 121 -27.82 -25.95 0.35
#